data_AF-A0A7W7GWW3-F1
#
_entry.id   AF-A0A7W7GWW3-F1
#
_cell.length_a   1.000
_cell.length_b   1.000
_cell.length_c   1.000
_cell.angle_alpha   90.00
_cell.angle_beta   90.00
_cell.angle_gamma   90.00
#
_symmetry.space_group_name_H-M   'P 1'
#
loop_
_entity.id
_entity.type
_entity.pdbx_description
1 polymer ?
#
loop_
_entity_poly.entity_id
_entity_poly.type
_entity_poly.pdbx_seq_one_letter_code
_entity_poly.pdbx_strand_id
1 'polypeptide(L)'
;MTVLFAHTYAEAYLFIDLTPCECGETRFAPAAEPVTLPDGPAHRWYGPCPRCGRDRAFVFRFATYADRSTPGYVEYSHRPEPSELLDARQWLWVSEQYAATVPLEVDALRALPRDEQRAVKLRLSAAESALAEAAKFGALPAGLPERRELFQELLSILPDLTDEEFWGAEGGYREKIQRLAEVRAMWAARHGLTGTDDDRATPEQEAELVRAERAASDLDVATGFSTQLPAAAVAAYNRLPWLVKRHYTDPAERDRRLAAVAATRAGWLARTGHPGWDPDSYEDEFDIPADRLPPVAETWEMVRAAREAAGMDPFTGEWR
;
A
#
# COMPACT_ATOMS: atom_id res chain seq x y z
N MET A 1 22.54 5.06 -8.61
CA MET A 1 21.07 5.09 -8.65
C MET A 1 20.63 6.42 -8.08
N THR A 2 19.94 7.24 -8.86
CA THR A 2 19.47 8.56 -8.40
C THR A 2 18.26 8.36 -7.50
N VAL A 3 18.25 9.03 -6.37
CA VAL A 3 17.11 9.05 -5.45
C VAL A 3 16.27 10.26 -5.80
N LEU A 4 15.00 10.02 -6.07
CA LEU A 4 14.01 11.01 -6.48
C LEU A 4 13.13 11.38 -5.28
N PHE A 5 12.53 12.57 -5.30
CA PHE A 5 11.59 13.00 -4.27
C PHE A 5 10.19 13.15 -4.87
N ALA A 6 9.23 12.40 -4.35
CA ALA A 6 7.82 12.50 -4.73
C ALA A 6 7.01 13.03 -3.54
N HIS A 7 6.02 13.86 -3.82
CA HIS A 7 5.06 14.33 -2.83
C HIS A 7 4.06 13.24 -2.44
N THR A 8 3.67 12.38 -3.38
CA THR A 8 2.72 11.28 -3.17
C THR A 8 3.11 10.05 -4.00
N TYR A 9 2.54 8.89 -3.67
CA TYR A 9 2.65 7.69 -4.51
C TYR A 9 2.06 7.90 -5.89
N ALA A 10 0.95 8.64 -6.01
CA ALA A 10 0.32 8.92 -7.30
C ALA A 10 1.27 9.70 -8.23
N GLU A 11 2.02 10.66 -7.70
CA GLU A 11 3.04 11.39 -8.47
C GLU A 11 4.21 10.48 -8.86
N ALA A 12 4.67 9.62 -7.96
CA ALA A 12 5.74 8.65 -8.27
C ALA A 12 5.34 7.71 -9.41
N TYR A 13 4.13 7.13 -9.37
CA TYR A 13 3.61 6.29 -10.45
C TYR A 13 3.48 7.07 -11.77
N LEU A 14 2.96 8.29 -11.72
CA LEU A 14 2.85 9.13 -12.91
C LEU A 14 4.22 9.43 -13.53
N PHE A 15 5.24 9.76 -12.72
CA PHE A 15 6.60 9.95 -13.20
C PHE A 15 7.16 8.69 -13.87
N ILE A 16 6.91 7.51 -13.28
CA ILE A 16 7.32 6.22 -13.84
C ILE A 16 6.67 5.98 -15.20
N ASP A 17 5.37 6.25 -15.33
CA ASP A 17 4.61 6.10 -16.59
C ASP A 17 5.09 7.07 -17.68
N LEU A 18 5.48 8.29 -17.28
CA LEU A 18 6.01 9.32 -18.18
C LEU A 18 7.48 9.12 -18.54
N THR A 19 8.19 8.22 -17.85
CA THR A 19 9.61 7.95 -18.11
C THR A 19 9.75 6.69 -18.96
N PRO A 20 9.84 6.78 -20.30
CA PRO A 20 9.99 5.60 -21.13
C PRO A 20 11.32 4.88 -20.86
N CYS A 21 11.35 3.58 -21.14
CA CYS A 21 12.61 2.86 -21.31
C CYS A 21 13.43 3.49 -22.45
N GLU A 22 14.75 3.30 -22.48
CA GLU A 22 15.59 3.74 -23.60
C GLU A 22 15.14 3.17 -24.96
N CYS A 23 14.41 2.05 -24.99
CA CYS A 23 13.82 1.51 -26.21
C CYS A 23 12.51 2.21 -26.64
N GLY A 24 12.05 3.20 -25.88
CA GLY A 24 10.81 3.95 -26.09
C GLY A 24 9.55 3.31 -25.50
N GLU A 25 9.62 2.12 -24.92
CA GLU A 25 8.48 1.49 -24.25
C GLU A 25 8.11 2.24 -22.97
N THR A 26 6.85 2.66 -22.86
CA THR A 26 6.33 3.34 -21.68
C THR A 26 5.74 2.38 -20.67
N ARG A 27 5.17 1.24 -21.11
CA ARG A 27 4.56 0.26 -20.21
C ARG A 27 5.59 -0.32 -19.24
N PHE A 28 5.20 -0.34 -17.97
CA PHE A 28 6.02 -0.91 -16.91
C PHE A 28 5.12 -1.37 -15.78
N ALA A 29 5.22 -2.64 -15.41
CA ALA A 29 4.54 -3.22 -14.25
C ALA A 29 5.61 -3.52 -13.18
N PRO A 30 6.09 -2.49 -12.45
CA PRO A 30 7.14 -2.68 -11.46
C PRO A 30 6.66 -3.48 -10.25
N ALA A 31 7.54 -4.31 -9.71
CA ALA A 31 7.51 -4.68 -8.30
C ALA A 31 7.89 -3.47 -7.45
N ALA A 32 7.37 -3.37 -6.23
CA ALA A 32 7.63 -2.25 -5.31
C ALA A 32 8.04 -2.77 -3.94
N GLU A 33 9.13 -2.24 -3.38
CA GLU A 33 9.63 -2.63 -2.07
C GLU A 33 10.08 -1.41 -1.24
N PRO A 34 9.90 -1.41 0.09
CA PRO A 34 10.49 -0.40 0.95
C PRO A 34 12.01 -0.61 1.04
N VAL A 35 12.78 0.49 1.03
CA VAL A 35 14.24 0.46 1.19
C VAL A 35 14.70 1.50 2.22
N THR A 36 15.80 1.23 2.91
CA THR A 36 16.43 2.18 3.84
C THR A 36 17.65 2.82 3.17
N LEU A 37 17.64 4.14 2.99
CA LEU A 37 18.77 4.91 2.49
C LEU A 37 19.52 5.58 3.66
N PRO A 38 20.77 6.05 3.48
CA PRO A 38 21.52 6.74 4.55
C PRO A 38 20.82 7.96 5.12
N ASP A 39 19.98 8.62 4.31
CA ASP A 39 19.27 9.84 4.63
C ASP A 39 17.83 9.57 5.13
N GLY A 40 17.34 8.32 5.09
CA GLY A 40 16.06 7.88 5.65
C GLY A 40 15.30 6.85 4.79
N PRO A 41 14.02 6.59 5.07
CA PRO A 41 13.22 5.62 4.32
C PRO A 41 12.94 6.09 2.89
N ALA A 42 12.78 5.11 1.99
CA ALA A 42 12.41 5.28 0.59
C ALA A 42 11.64 4.04 0.10
N HIS A 43 11.11 4.10 -1.11
CA HIS A 43 10.60 2.93 -1.83
C HIS A 43 11.27 2.79 -3.18
N ARG A 44 11.50 1.54 -3.58
CA ARG A 44 12.08 1.16 -4.86
C ARG A 44 11.03 0.47 -5.72
N TRP A 45 10.85 0.97 -6.94
CA TRP A 45 10.10 0.31 -8.00
C TRP A 45 11.06 -0.28 -9.01
N TYR A 46 10.93 -1.56 -9.35
CA TYR A 46 11.87 -2.23 -10.24
C TYR A 46 11.23 -3.35 -11.06
N GLY A 47 11.86 -3.69 -12.17
CA GLY A 47 11.46 -4.80 -13.02
C GLY A 47 12.01 -4.68 -14.45
N PRO A 48 11.90 -5.73 -15.26
CA PRO A 48 12.34 -5.69 -16.66
C PRO A 48 11.35 -4.91 -17.53
N CYS A 49 11.86 -4.20 -18.53
CA CYS A 49 11.05 -3.62 -19.60
C CYS A 49 10.37 -4.75 -20.39
N PRO A 50 9.04 -4.69 -20.63
CA PRO A 50 8.32 -5.78 -21.31
C PRO A 50 8.71 -5.92 -22.79
N ARG A 51 9.34 -4.89 -23.39
CA ARG A 51 9.75 -4.90 -24.79
C ARG A 51 11.19 -5.37 -25.01
N CYS A 52 12.16 -4.77 -24.29
CA CYS A 52 13.58 -5.05 -24.51
C CYS A 52 14.23 -5.89 -23.40
N GLY A 53 13.50 -6.23 -22.34
CA GLY A 53 13.99 -7.02 -21.21
C GLY A 53 14.95 -6.28 -20.28
N ARG A 54 15.32 -5.03 -20.56
CA ARG A 54 16.25 -4.27 -19.71
C ARG A 54 15.62 -3.90 -18.37
N ASP A 55 16.36 -4.13 -17.30
CA ASP A 55 15.95 -3.71 -15.96
C ASP A 55 15.76 -2.20 -15.87
N ARG A 56 14.61 -1.80 -15.32
CA ARG A 56 14.28 -0.44 -14.93
C ARG A 56 14.18 -0.40 -13.41
N ALA A 57 14.69 0.67 -12.80
CA ALA A 57 14.52 0.89 -11.37
C ALA A 57 14.41 2.38 -11.06
N PHE A 58 13.53 2.70 -10.12
CA PHE A 58 13.30 4.05 -9.61
C PHE A 58 13.27 3.97 -8.08
N VAL A 59 13.87 4.94 -7.39
CA VAL A 59 13.83 5.03 -5.93
C VAL A 59 13.33 6.38 -5.52
N PHE A 60 12.24 6.41 -4.77
CA PHE A 60 11.59 7.63 -4.31
C PHE A 60 11.63 7.75 -2.79
N ARG A 61 11.91 8.95 -2.33
CA ARG A 61 11.60 9.42 -0.98
C ARG A 61 10.29 10.16 -1.02
N PHE A 62 9.52 10.06 0.06
CA PHE A 62 8.23 10.72 0.18
C PHE A 62 8.28 11.79 1.27
N ALA A 63 7.46 12.83 1.10
CA ALA A 63 7.14 13.70 2.21
C ALA A 63 6.48 12.86 3.33
N THR A 64 6.81 13.11 4.59
CA THR A 64 6.34 12.35 5.76
C THR A 64 4.84 12.50 6.07
N TYR A 65 4.03 12.95 5.12
CA TYR A 65 2.59 13.09 5.32
C TYR A 65 1.92 11.75 5.10
N ALA A 66 1.02 11.38 6.01
CA ALA A 66 0.10 10.28 5.79
C ALA A 66 -0.66 10.54 4.50
N ASP A 67 -0.63 9.58 3.57
CA ASP A 67 -1.42 9.59 2.34
C ASP A 67 -2.89 9.78 2.73
N ARG A 68 -3.43 10.97 2.47
CA ARG A 68 -4.85 11.31 2.70
C ARG A 68 -5.62 11.14 1.40
N SER A 69 -5.47 9.99 0.73
CA SER A 69 -6.29 9.68 -0.44
C SER A 69 -7.77 9.71 -0.06
N THR A 70 -8.49 10.69 -0.63
CA THR A 70 -9.95 10.73 -0.55
C THR A 70 -10.49 9.78 -1.64
N PRO A 71 -11.34 8.79 -1.31
CA PRO A 71 -11.89 7.87 -2.31
C PRO A 71 -12.51 8.62 -3.50
N GLY A 72 -12.10 8.23 -4.71
CA GLY A 72 -12.58 8.86 -5.95
C GLY A 72 -11.88 10.16 -6.35
N TYR A 73 -10.89 10.60 -5.57
CA TYR A 73 -10.06 11.75 -5.91
C TYR A 73 -8.59 11.34 -6.05
N VAL A 74 -7.95 11.88 -7.08
CA VAL A 74 -6.51 11.77 -7.30
C VAL A 74 -5.86 13.04 -6.76
N GLU A 75 -4.89 12.87 -5.86
CA GLU A 75 -4.05 13.97 -5.37
C GLU A 75 -2.58 13.65 -5.67
N TYR A 76 -1.95 14.48 -6.50
CA TYR A 76 -0.52 14.33 -6.83
C TYR A 76 0.40 14.97 -5.78
N SER A 77 -0.06 15.99 -5.05
CA SER A 77 0.71 16.60 -3.96
C SER A 77 -0.20 17.27 -2.93
N HIS A 78 0.20 17.19 -1.66
CA HIS A 78 -0.41 17.94 -0.56
C HIS A 78 0.37 19.23 -0.21
N ARG A 79 1.41 19.55 -0.99
CA ARG A 79 2.34 20.64 -0.72
C ARG A 79 2.08 21.85 -1.61
N PRO A 80 2.28 23.08 -1.09
CA PRO A 80 2.20 24.29 -1.92
C PRO A 80 3.36 24.41 -2.92
N GLU A 81 4.49 23.75 -2.65
CA GLU A 81 5.65 23.80 -3.54
C GLU A 81 5.40 22.98 -4.83
N PRO A 82 5.94 23.44 -5.98
CA PRO A 82 5.85 22.71 -7.23
C PRO A 82 6.60 21.37 -7.15
N SER A 83 6.18 20.42 -8.01
CA SER A 83 6.85 19.14 -8.19
C SER A 83 8.33 19.28 -8.53
N GLU A 84 9.17 18.41 -7.95
CA GLU A 84 10.58 18.24 -8.33
C GLU A 84 10.76 17.22 -9.48
N LEU A 85 9.71 16.44 -9.79
CA LEU A 85 9.74 15.34 -10.76
C LEU A 85 9.22 15.74 -12.12
N LEU A 86 8.18 16.56 -12.17
CA LEU A 86 7.45 16.91 -13.37
C LEU A 86 7.37 18.43 -13.51
N ASP A 87 7.73 18.94 -14.68
CA ASP A 87 7.60 20.36 -14.98
C ASP A 87 6.16 20.77 -15.31
N ALA A 88 5.91 22.08 -15.36
CA ALA A 88 4.58 22.63 -15.66
C ALA A 88 3.99 22.12 -16.99
N ARG A 89 4.80 21.91 -18.03
CA ARG A 89 4.30 21.44 -19.34
C ARG A 89 3.92 19.97 -19.29
N GLN A 90 4.67 19.15 -18.56
CA GLN A 90 4.31 17.76 -18.33
C GLN A 90 2.98 17.66 -17.58
N TRP A 91 2.78 18.46 -16.53
CA TRP A 91 1.49 18.51 -15.82
C TRP A 91 0.31 18.93 -16.70
N LEU A 92 0.50 19.95 -17.54
CA LEU A 92 -0.52 20.36 -18.50
C LEU A 92 -0.86 19.26 -19.50
N TRP A 93 0.16 18.57 -20.02
CA TRP A 93 -0.02 17.43 -20.91
C TRP A 93 -0.81 16.31 -20.22
N VAL A 94 -0.47 15.97 -18.96
CA VAL A 94 -1.17 14.95 -18.17
C VAL A 94 -2.65 15.31 -17.99
N SER A 95 -2.92 16.56 -17.60
CA SER A 95 -4.29 17.07 -17.49
C SER A 95 -5.06 16.88 -18.80
N GLU A 96 -4.45 17.24 -19.93
CA GLU A 96 -5.06 17.10 -21.24
C GLU A 96 -5.34 15.64 -21.61
N GLN A 97 -4.40 14.73 -21.35
CA GLN A 97 -4.60 13.31 -21.65
C GLN A 97 -5.78 12.71 -20.86
N TYR A 98 -5.87 13.02 -19.56
CA TYR A 98 -6.99 12.53 -18.76
C TYR A 98 -8.33 13.15 -19.18
N ALA A 99 -8.34 14.46 -19.48
CA ALA A 99 -9.54 15.15 -19.90
C ALA A 99 -10.01 14.77 -21.32
N ALA A 100 -9.11 14.34 -22.21
CA ALA A 100 -9.43 14.06 -23.62
C ALA A 100 -10.49 12.97 -23.83
N THR A 101 -10.72 12.13 -22.81
CA THR A 101 -11.69 11.02 -22.86
C THR A 101 -12.95 11.29 -22.04
N VAL A 102 -13.07 12.48 -21.43
CA VAL A 102 -14.19 12.86 -20.57
C VAL A 102 -15.22 13.67 -21.37
N PRO A 103 -16.50 13.27 -21.40
CA PRO A 103 -17.56 14.13 -21.92
C PRO A 103 -17.63 15.43 -21.11
N LEU A 104 -17.56 16.58 -21.76
CA LEU A 104 -17.61 17.90 -21.09
C LEU A 104 -19.05 18.42 -20.91
N GLU A 105 -20.04 17.76 -21.49
CA GLU A 105 -21.45 18.13 -21.39
C GLU A 105 -22.10 17.48 -20.17
N VAL A 106 -22.71 18.29 -19.30
CA VAL A 106 -23.35 17.85 -18.04
C VAL A 106 -24.39 16.74 -18.26
N ASP A 107 -25.24 16.89 -19.27
CA ASP A 107 -26.30 15.92 -19.55
C ASP A 107 -25.72 14.60 -20.09
N ALA A 108 -24.63 14.66 -20.85
CA ALA A 108 -23.92 13.47 -21.32
C ALA A 108 -23.33 12.69 -20.13
N LEU A 109 -22.72 13.39 -19.18
CA LEU A 109 -22.16 12.77 -17.96
C LEU A 109 -23.23 12.09 -17.11
N ARG A 110 -24.38 12.75 -16.91
CA ARG A 110 -25.51 12.19 -16.13
C ARG A 110 -26.13 10.97 -16.79
N ALA A 111 -26.09 10.89 -18.12
CA ALA A 111 -26.62 9.77 -18.87
C ALA A 111 -25.70 8.53 -18.87
N LEU A 112 -24.43 8.67 -18.46
CA LEU A 112 -23.50 7.54 -18.41
C LEU A 112 -23.96 6.48 -17.39
N PRO A 113 -23.70 5.19 -17.67
CA PRO A 113 -23.76 4.12 -16.65
C PRO A 113 -22.91 4.46 -15.41
N ARG A 114 -23.27 3.91 -14.25
CA ARG A 114 -22.62 4.26 -12.96
C ARG A 114 -21.14 3.92 -12.91
N ASP A 115 -20.74 2.80 -13.49
CA ASP A 115 -19.36 2.36 -13.65
C ASP A 115 -18.56 3.29 -14.58
N GLU A 116 -19.19 3.75 -15.66
CA GLU A 116 -18.61 4.76 -16.55
C GLU A 116 -18.48 6.13 -15.86
N GLN A 117 -19.48 6.56 -15.09
CA GLN A 117 -19.41 7.78 -14.27
C GLN A 117 -18.24 7.72 -13.28
N ARG A 118 -17.99 6.57 -12.66
CA ARG A 118 -16.83 6.35 -11.78
C ARG A 118 -15.52 6.53 -12.53
N ALA A 119 -15.37 5.89 -13.68
CA ALA A 119 -14.15 6.00 -14.47
C ALA A 119 -13.92 7.44 -14.93
N VAL A 120 -14.99 8.15 -15.31
CA VAL A 120 -14.93 9.57 -15.67
C VAL A 120 -14.56 10.45 -14.47
N LYS A 121 -15.15 10.24 -13.29
CA LYS A 121 -14.80 10.99 -12.07
C LYS A 121 -13.32 10.88 -11.73
N LEU A 122 -12.76 9.67 -11.78
CA LEU A 122 -11.33 9.44 -11.54
C LEU A 122 -10.44 10.17 -12.56
N ARG A 123 -10.77 10.10 -13.86
CA ARG A 123 -10.01 10.81 -14.92
C ARG A 123 -10.11 12.31 -14.76
N LEU A 124 -11.30 12.83 -14.49
CA LEU A 124 -11.52 14.26 -14.31
C LEU A 124 -10.82 14.78 -13.05
N SER A 125 -10.81 14.00 -11.96
CA SER A 125 -10.06 14.33 -10.76
C SER A 125 -8.55 14.33 -11.00
N ALA A 126 -8.02 13.35 -11.73
CA ALA A 126 -6.62 13.34 -12.15
C ALA A 126 -6.29 14.57 -13.02
N ALA A 127 -7.18 14.95 -13.93
CA ALA A 127 -7.01 16.13 -14.77
C ALA A 127 -6.99 17.43 -13.95
N GLU A 128 -7.94 17.62 -13.03
CA GLU A 128 -7.99 18.80 -12.15
C GLU A 128 -6.75 18.85 -11.24
N SER A 129 -6.35 17.73 -10.64
CA SER A 129 -5.17 17.67 -9.79
C SER A 129 -3.89 18.01 -10.56
N ALA A 130 -3.74 17.50 -11.78
CA ALA A 130 -2.61 17.85 -12.66
C ALA A 130 -2.60 19.34 -13.04
N LEU A 131 -3.77 19.96 -13.28
CA LEU A 131 -3.85 21.42 -13.48
C LEU A 131 -3.45 22.19 -12.22
N ALA A 132 -3.86 21.72 -11.04
CA ALA A 132 -3.49 22.33 -9.78
C ALA A 132 -1.97 22.26 -9.54
N GLU A 133 -1.31 21.15 -9.89
CA GLU A 133 0.15 21.04 -9.85
C GLU A 133 0.84 21.99 -10.84
N ALA A 134 0.35 22.08 -12.09
CA ALA A 134 0.88 23.03 -13.07
C ALA A 134 0.82 24.48 -12.57
N ALA A 135 -0.26 24.84 -11.85
CA ALA A 135 -0.46 26.18 -11.30
C ALA A 135 0.60 26.61 -10.28
N LYS A 136 1.22 25.67 -9.57
CA LYS A 136 2.25 25.95 -8.55
C LYS A 136 3.52 26.57 -9.14
N PHE A 137 3.74 26.45 -10.45
CA PHE A 137 4.86 27.06 -11.17
C PHE A 137 4.64 28.55 -11.51
N GLY A 138 3.49 29.13 -11.16
CA GLY A 138 3.22 30.57 -11.18
C GLY A 138 2.66 31.15 -12.48
N ALA A 139 3.19 30.77 -13.65
CA ALA A 139 2.70 31.26 -14.94
C ALA A 139 1.70 30.28 -15.58
N LEU A 140 0.41 30.56 -15.40
CA LEU A 140 -0.66 29.82 -16.06
C LEU A 140 -0.84 30.30 -17.51
N PRO A 141 -0.89 29.40 -18.51
CA PRO A 141 -1.49 29.70 -19.81
C PRO A 141 -2.88 30.35 -19.68
N ALA A 142 -3.21 31.24 -20.63
CA ALA A 142 -4.56 31.80 -20.73
C ALA A 142 -5.60 30.68 -20.87
N GLY A 143 -6.74 30.81 -20.18
CA GLY A 143 -7.82 29.80 -20.20
C GLY A 143 -7.73 28.70 -19.14
N LEU A 144 -6.62 28.63 -18.36
CA LEU A 144 -6.49 27.62 -17.31
C LEU A 144 -7.41 27.81 -16.11
N PRO A 145 -7.63 29.03 -15.58
CA PRO A 145 -8.62 29.25 -14.54
C PRO A 145 -10.01 28.75 -14.95
N GLU A 146 -10.45 29.11 -16.16
CA GLU A 146 -11.75 28.71 -16.71
C GLU A 146 -11.86 27.19 -16.90
N ARG A 147 -10.78 26.54 -17.35
CA ARG A 147 -10.72 25.09 -17.48
C ARG A 147 -10.78 24.37 -16.14
N ARG A 148 -10.12 24.92 -15.12
CA ARG A 148 -10.15 24.38 -13.76
C ARG A 148 -11.53 24.50 -13.14
N GLU A 149 -12.17 25.67 -13.29
CA GLU A 149 -13.55 25.90 -12.85
C GLU A 149 -14.51 24.91 -13.51
N LEU A 150 -14.37 24.69 -14.83
CA LEU A 150 -15.16 23.68 -15.54
C LEU A 150 -14.95 22.27 -14.96
N PHE A 151 -13.71 21.84 -14.72
CA PHE A 151 -13.46 20.51 -14.15
C PHE A 151 -14.05 20.36 -12.76
N GLN A 152 -13.99 21.40 -11.93
CA GLN A 152 -14.59 21.40 -10.59
C GLN A 152 -16.11 21.33 -10.66
N GLU A 153 -16.74 22.07 -11.58
CA GLU A 153 -18.18 21.99 -11.84
C GLU A 153 -18.58 20.58 -12.26
N LEU A 154 -17.89 19.99 -13.24
CA LEU A 154 -18.14 18.64 -13.73
C LEU A 154 -17.89 17.57 -12.65
N LEU A 155 -16.93 17.76 -11.75
CA LEU A 155 -16.72 16.87 -10.60
C LEU A 155 -17.88 16.96 -9.59
N SER A 156 -18.44 18.15 -9.38
CA SER A 156 -19.52 18.37 -8.40
C SER A 156 -20.85 17.74 -8.79
N ILE A 157 -21.09 17.55 -10.09
CA ILE A 157 -22.31 16.90 -10.60
C ILE A 157 -22.19 15.37 -10.62
N LEU A 158 -20.96 14.84 -10.65
CA LEU A 158 -20.72 13.42 -10.61
C LEU A 158 -20.84 12.95 -9.16
N PRO A 159 -21.67 11.94 -8.89
CA PRO A 159 -21.89 11.50 -7.53
C PRO A 159 -20.58 11.02 -6.89
N ASP A 160 -20.48 11.16 -5.58
CA ASP A 160 -19.36 10.58 -4.83
C ASP A 160 -19.31 9.07 -5.02
N LEU A 161 -18.08 8.56 -5.08
CA LEU A 161 -17.86 7.13 -5.01
C LEU A 161 -18.12 6.73 -3.57
N THR A 162 -19.07 5.83 -3.38
CA THR A 162 -19.14 5.09 -2.13
C THR A 162 -17.85 4.29 -1.97
N ASP A 163 -17.46 3.99 -0.73
CA ASP A 163 -16.31 3.12 -0.49
C ASP A 163 -16.46 1.76 -1.20
N GLU A 164 -17.70 1.26 -1.29
CA GLU A 164 -18.05 0.02 -2.01
C GLU A 164 -17.76 0.13 -3.52
N GLU A 165 -18.09 1.26 -4.13
CA GLU A 165 -17.74 1.53 -5.52
C GLU A 165 -16.23 1.70 -5.68
N PHE A 166 -15.53 2.38 -4.77
CA PHE A 166 -14.08 2.61 -4.89
C PHE A 166 -13.23 1.34 -4.72
N TRP A 167 -13.56 0.50 -3.73
CA TRP A 167 -12.81 -0.72 -3.44
C TRP A 167 -13.34 -1.97 -4.19
N GLY A 168 -14.50 -1.87 -4.84
CA GLY A 168 -15.15 -2.96 -5.57
C GLY A 168 -16.14 -3.73 -4.68
N ALA A 169 -17.29 -4.10 -5.23
CA ALA A 169 -18.37 -4.80 -4.53
C ALA A 169 -18.02 -6.26 -4.12
N GLU A 170 -16.92 -6.83 -4.62
CA GLU A 170 -16.63 -8.26 -4.46
C GLU A 170 -15.98 -8.67 -3.11
N GLY A 171 -15.79 -7.76 -2.15
CA GLY A 171 -14.75 -7.97 -1.11
C GLY A 171 -15.14 -8.00 0.37
N GLY A 172 -16.41 -8.04 0.79
CA GLY A 172 -16.76 -7.96 2.23
C GLY A 172 -16.26 -6.68 2.91
N TYR A 173 -15.89 -5.65 2.13
CA TYR A 173 -15.22 -4.45 2.61
C TYR A 173 -16.10 -3.64 3.57
N ARG A 174 -17.41 -3.56 3.30
CA ARG A 174 -18.37 -2.90 4.18
C ARG A 174 -18.45 -3.57 5.55
N GLU A 175 -18.49 -4.89 5.58
CA GLU A 175 -18.49 -5.67 6.82
C GLU A 175 -17.19 -5.46 7.58
N LYS A 176 -16.06 -5.39 6.86
CA LYS A 176 -14.75 -5.06 7.44
C LYS A 176 -14.68 -3.65 8.02
N ILE A 177 -15.13 -2.63 7.29
CA ILE A 177 -15.16 -1.24 7.78
C ILE A 177 -16.11 -1.09 8.96
N GLN A 178 -17.29 -1.71 8.90
CA GLN A 178 -18.22 -1.73 10.01
C GLN A 178 -17.61 -2.38 11.25
N ARG A 179 -16.97 -3.55 11.10
CA ARG A 179 -16.29 -4.26 12.20
C ARG A 179 -15.15 -3.42 12.78
N LEU A 180 -14.40 -2.71 11.94
CA LEU A 180 -13.36 -1.77 12.39
C LEU A 180 -13.96 -0.59 13.16
N ALA A 181 -15.04 0.01 12.66
CA ALA A 181 -15.74 1.10 13.36
C ALA A 181 -16.29 0.64 14.72
N GLU A 182 -16.86 -0.56 14.79
CA GLU A 182 -17.32 -1.18 16.03
C GLU A 182 -16.16 -1.42 17.02
N VAL A 183 -15.03 -1.96 16.56
CA VAL A 183 -13.83 -2.15 17.38
C VAL A 183 -13.33 -0.81 17.94
N ARG A 184 -13.23 0.22 17.10
CA ARG A 184 -12.80 1.57 17.50
C ARG A 184 -13.73 2.17 18.54
N ALA A 185 -15.03 2.09 18.32
CA ALA A 185 -16.04 2.61 19.25
C ALA A 185 -15.99 1.87 20.60
N MET A 186 -15.87 0.53 20.58
CA MET A 186 -15.75 -0.28 21.79
C MET A 186 -14.46 0.01 22.56
N TRP A 187 -13.34 0.18 21.86
CA TRP A 187 -12.05 0.54 22.45
C TRP A 187 -12.11 1.93 23.10
N ALA A 188 -12.64 2.94 22.39
CA ALA A 188 -12.76 4.29 22.92
C ALA A 188 -13.66 4.33 24.16
N ALA A 189 -14.81 3.64 24.10
CA ALA A 189 -15.72 3.51 25.23
C ALA A 189 -15.08 2.82 26.45
N ARG A 190 -14.30 1.75 26.22
CA ARG A 190 -13.57 1.03 27.29
C ARG A 190 -12.60 1.92 28.03
N HIS A 191 -11.94 2.83 27.33
CA HIS A 191 -10.90 3.70 27.89
C HIS A 191 -11.39 5.11 28.25
N GLY A 192 -12.69 5.41 28.10
CA GLY A 192 -13.26 6.72 28.41
C GLY A 192 -12.80 7.84 27.45
N LEU A 193 -12.48 7.48 26.21
CA LEU A 193 -12.00 8.35 25.15
C LEU A 193 -13.15 8.79 24.22
N THR A 194 -13.01 9.95 23.57
CA THR A 194 -14.01 10.48 22.63
C THR A 194 -13.91 9.87 21.24
N GLY A 195 -12.77 9.26 20.91
CA GLY A 195 -12.48 8.70 19.60
C GLY A 195 -11.08 8.07 19.56
N THR A 196 -10.67 7.60 18.37
CA THR A 196 -9.32 7.05 18.14
C THR A 196 -8.23 8.11 18.04
N ASP A 197 -8.64 9.37 17.89
CA ASP A 197 -7.83 10.58 17.79
C ASP A 197 -7.80 11.39 19.09
N ASP A 198 -8.26 10.81 20.20
CA ASP A 198 -8.24 11.47 21.50
C ASP A 198 -6.81 11.50 22.07
N ASP A 199 -6.24 12.70 22.19
CA ASP A 199 -4.86 12.95 22.67
C ASP A 199 -4.58 12.39 24.09
N ARG A 200 -5.59 11.93 24.82
CA ARG A 200 -5.45 11.28 26.13
C ARG A 200 -5.07 9.80 26.03
N ALA A 201 -5.13 9.20 24.85
CA ALA A 201 -4.75 7.81 24.65
C ALA A 201 -3.26 7.58 24.98
N THR A 202 -2.95 6.56 25.77
CA THR A 202 -1.56 6.17 26.04
C THR A 202 -1.01 5.29 24.92
N PRO A 203 0.32 5.23 24.72
CA PRO A 203 0.93 4.34 23.73
C PRO A 203 0.51 2.87 23.88
N GLU A 204 0.28 2.40 25.11
CA GLU A 204 -0.20 1.03 25.38
C GLU A 204 -1.65 0.84 24.89
N GLN A 205 -2.51 1.85 25.07
CA GLN A 205 -3.89 1.83 24.58
C GLN A 205 -3.93 1.90 23.06
N GLU A 206 -3.09 2.72 22.43
CA GLU A 206 -2.94 2.77 20.97
C GLU A 206 -2.47 1.42 20.42
N ALA A 207 -1.48 0.78 21.08
CA ALA A 207 -1.04 -0.55 20.70
C ALA A 207 -2.16 -1.60 20.87
N GLU A 208 -3.00 -1.49 21.90
CA GLU A 208 -4.20 -2.32 22.07
C GLU A 208 -5.19 -2.13 20.90
N LEU A 209 -5.45 -0.89 20.49
CA LEU A 209 -6.32 -0.60 19.36
C LEU A 209 -5.80 -1.24 18.07
N VAL A 210 -4.51 -1.04 17.76
CA VAL A 210 -3.89 -1.62 16.56
C VAL A 210 -4.02 -3.14 16.55
N ARG A 211 -3.83 -3.81 17.70
CA ARG A 211 -4.03 -5.26 17.82
C ARG A 211 -5.47 -5.66 17.56
N ALA A 212 -6.44 -4.93 18.13
CA ALA A 212 -7.86 -5.20 17.95
C ALA A 212 -8.32 -5.00 16.49
N GLU A 213 -7.84 -3.94 15.83
CA GLU A 213 -8.12 -3.66 14.42
C GLU A 213 -7.56 -4.73 13.49
N ARG A 214 -6.33 -5.21 13.75
CA ARG A 214 -5.73 -6.33 13.02
C ARG A 214 -6.58 -7.60 13.16
N ALA A 215 -6.96 -7.95 14.37
CA ALA A 215 -7.81 -9.12 14.64
C ALA A 215 -9.18 -9.01 13.94
N ALA A 216 -9.74 -7.81 13.82
CA ALA A 216 -10.99 -7.56 13.09
C ALA A 216 -10.84 -7.57 11.57
N SER A 217 -9.63 -7.35 11.05
CA SER A 217 -9.33 -7.18 9.64
C SER A 217 -8.79 -8.43 8.94
N ASP A 218 -8.91 -9.60 9.59
CA ASP A 218 -8.28 -10.84 9.18
C ASP A 218 -6.77 -10.66 8.95
N LEU A 219 -6.14 -9.91 9.85
CA LEU A 219 -4.70 -9.72 9.90
C LEU A 219 -4.16 -10.37 11.17
N ASP A 220 -2.95 -10.93 11.07
CA ASP A 220 -2.23 -11.44 12.21
C ASP A 220 -1.87 -10.30 13.16
N VAL A 221 -2.15 -10.50 14.46
CA VAL A 221 -2.01 -9.46 15.48
C VAL A 221 -0.55 -8.99 15.60
N ALA A 222 0.40 -9.91 15.48
CA ALA A 222 1.82 -9.61 15.67
C ALA A 222 2.41 -8.88 14.45
N THR A 223 2.16 -9.39 13.25
CA THR A 223 2.84 -8.93 12.03
C THR A 223 2.02 -7.97 11.19
N GLY A 224 0.69 -7.98 11.32
CA GLY A 224 -0.23 -7.25 10.44
C GLY A 224 -0.41 -7.90 9.06
N PHE A 225 0.17 -9.09 8.84
CA PHE A 225 0.01 -9.82 7.58
C PHE A 225 -1.37 -10.47 7.47
N SER A 226 -1.90 -10.57 6.26
CA SER A 226 -3.22 -11.21 6.04
C SER A 226 -3.21 -12.67 6.50
N THR A 227 -4.22 -13.05 7.29
CA THR A 227 -4.42 -14.45 7.69
C THR A 227 -5.04 -15.32 6.59
N GLN A 228 -5.41 -14.70 5.46
CA GLN A 228 -6.09 -15.34 4.34
C GLN A 228 -5.16 -15.65 3.16
N LEU A 229 -3.93 -15.13 3.17
CA LEU A 229 -2.97 -15.32 2.09
C LEU A 229 -1.83 -16.26 2.52
N PRO A 230 -1.56 -17.36 1.80
CA PRO A 230 -0.43 -18.25 2.07
C PRO A 230 0.93 -17.52 2.09
N ALA A 231 1.18 -16.64 1.12
CA ALA A 231 2.43 -15.86 1.03
C ALA A 231 2.64 -14.98 2.26
N ALA A 232 1.55 -14.43 2.81
CA ALA A 232 1.59 -13.59 4.00
C ALA A 232 1.96 -14.39 5.27
N ALA A 233 1.55 -15.67 5.36
CA ALA A 233 1.97 -16.58 6.42
C ALA A 233 3.47 -16.94 6.31
N VAL A 234 3.95 -17.16 5.08
CA VAL A 234 5.39 -17.37 4.80
C VAL A 234 6.21 -16.14 5.20
N ALA A 235 5.80 -14.94 4.78
CA ALA A 235 6.42 -13.68 5.20
C ALA A 235 6.45 -13.52 6.72
N ALA A 236 5.35 -13.89 7.40
CA ALA A 236 5.28 -13.88 8.86
C ALA A 236 6.33 -14.79 9.51
N TYR A 237 6.54 -15.99 8.97
CA TYR A 237 7.60 -16.89 9.41
C TYR A 237 8.99 -16.32 9.13
N ASN A 238 9.25 -15.84 7.91
CA ASN A 238 10.56 -15.33 7.48
C ASN A 238 11.03 -14.14 8.34
N ARG A 239 10.09 -13.40 8.95
CA ARG A 239 10.40 -12.32 9.89
C ARG A 239 10.86 -12.80 11.29
N LEU A 240 10.50 -14.02 11.71
CA LEU A 240 10.79 -14.53 13.06
C LEU A 240 12.30 -14.59 13.39
N PRO A 241 13.19 -15.11 12.52
CA PRO A 241 14.63 -15.10 12.80
C PRO A 241 15.20 -13.71 13.08
N TRP A 242 14.70 -12.68 12.39
CA TRP A 242 15.12 -11.30 12.65
C TRP A 242 14.63 -10.81 14.02
N LEU A 243 13.38 -11.10 14.38
CA LEU A 243 12.81 -10.76 15.69
C LEU A 243 13.58 -11.42 16.83
N VAL A 244 13.91 -12.71 16.70
CA VAL A 244 14.74 -13.45 17.67
C VAL A 244 16.11 -12.81 17.84
N LYS A 245 16.80 -12.48 16.72
CA LYS A 245 18.11 -11.83 16.75
C LYS A 245 18.09 -10.46 17.41
N ARG A 246 16.99 -9.72 17.28
CA ARG A 246 16.81 -8.40 17.90
C ARG A 246 16.50 -8.49 19.39
N HIS A 247 15.73 -9.49 19.81
CA HIS A 247 15.29 -9.63 21.21
C HIS A 247 16.37 -10.21 22.13
N TYR A 248 17.02 -11.30 21.71
CA TYR A 248 18.02 -11.98 22.54
C TYR A 248 19.43 -11.45 22.30
N THR A 249 19.97 -10.77 23.30
CA THR A 249 21.34 -10.24 23.28
C THR A 249 22.40 -11.30 23.62
N ASP A 250 22.05 -12.29 24.45
CA ASP A 250 22.91 -13.44 24.73
C ASP A 250 23.01 -14.35 23.48
N PRO A 251 24.21 -14.56 22.91
CA PRO A 251 24.37 -15.39 21.73
C PRO A 251 23.89 -16.83 21.94
N ALA A 252 24.12 -17.42 23.11
CA ALA A 252 23.77 -18.83 23.35
C ALA A 252 22.26 -19.04 23.40
N GLU A 253 21.51 -18.17 24.08
CA GLU A 253 20.05 -18.21 24.07
C GLU A 253 19.50 -17.91 22.66
N ARG A 254 20.00 -16.86 22.01
CA ARG A 254 19.58 -16.49 20.64
C ARG A 254 19.74 -17.65 19.66
N ASP A 255 20.91 -18.29 19.65
CA ASP A 255 21.20 -19.38 18.71
C ASP A 255 20.35 -20.63 19.04
N ARG A 256 20.08 -20.89 20.32
CA ARG A 256 19.15 -21.95 20.74
C ARG A 256 17.73 -21.70 20.23
N ARG A 257 17.23 -20.46 20.31
CA ARG A 257 15.90 -20.07 19.81
C ARG A 257 15.80 -20.16 18.29
N LEU A 258 16.82 -19.68 17.58
CA LEU A 258 16.90 -19.81 16.12
C LEU A 258 16.89 -21.29 15.68
N ALA A 259 17.64 -22.16 16.38
CA ALA A 259 17.63 -23.59 16.11
C ALA A 259 16.25 -24.22 16.36
N ALA A 260 15.55 -23.83 17.42
CA ALA A 260 14.20 -24.32 17.72
C ALA A 260 13.15 -23.88 16.67
N VAL A 261 13.22 -22.62 16.22
CA VAL A 261 12.39 -22.10 15.12
C VAL A 261 12.64 -22.89 13.83
N ALA A 262 13.91 -23.08 13.45
CA ALA A 262 14.28 -23.83 12.26
C ALA A 262 13.85 -25.30 12.32
N ALA A 263 14.01 -25.96 13.48
CA ALA A 263 13.58 -27.33 13.70
C ALA A 263 12.05 -27.48 13.58
N THR A 264 11.29 -26.50 14.06
CA THR A 264 9.82 -26.48 13.94
C THR A 264 9.39 -26.49 12.48
N ARG A 265 9.99 -25.62 11.66
CA ARG A 265 9.76 -25.60 10.21
C ARG A 265 10.16 -26.90 9.53
N ALA A 266 11.36 -27.40 9.81
CA ALA A 266 11.86 -28.64 9.21
C ALA A 266 10.93 -29.82 9.52
N GLY A 267 10.46 -29.93 10.76
CA GLY A 267 9.50 -30.95 11.17
C GLY A 267 8.14 -30.78 10.48
N TRP A 268 7.69 -29.55 10.28
CA TRP A 268 6.45 -29.29 9.54
C TRP A 268 6.58 -29.68 8.06
N LEU A 269 7.65 -29.25 7.37
CA LEU A 269 7.95 -29.61 5.98
C LEU A 269 8.03 -31.13 5.76
N ALA A 270 8.69 -31.84 6.68
CA ALA A 270 8.80 -33.29 6.61
C ALA A 270 7.44 -34.01 6.72
N ARG A 271 6.47 -33.43 7.46
CA ARG A 271 5.13 -33.99 7.61
C ARG A 271 4.21 -33.68 6.44
N THR A 272 4.28 -32.45 5.91
CA THR A 272 3.38 -31.99 4.85
C THR A 272 3.90 -32.32 3.46
N GLY A 273 5.21 -32.56 3.31
CA GLY A 273 5.81 -32.97 2.04
C GLY A 273 5.93 -31.85 1.01
N HIS A 274 5.79 -30.57 1.42
CA HIS A 274 5.91 -29.41 0.52
C HIS A 274 7.37 -29.19 0.13
N PRO A 275 7.82 -29.57 -1.09
CA PRO A 275 9.23 -29.58 -1.46
C PRO A 275 9.70 -28.27 -2.10
N GLY A 276 8.80 -27.30 -2.31
CA GLY A 276 9.05 -26.09 -3.10
C GLY A 276 9.39 -24.84 -2.29
N TRP A 277 9.42 -24.92 -0.97
CA TRP A 277 9.72 -23.75 -0.13
C TRP A 277 11.17 -23.81 0.37
N ASP A 278 12.08 -23.17 -0.35
CA ASP A 278 13.46 -22.91 0.08
C ASP A 278 13.55 -21.46 0.60
N PRO A 279 13.76 -21.24 1.92
CA PRO A 279 13.80 -19.90 2.49
C PRO A 279 15.14 -19.20 2.22
N ASP A 280 16.15 -19.95 1.74
CA ASP A 280 17.42 -19.41 1.28
C ASP A 280 17.37 -19.10 -0.22
N SER A 281 16.27 -19.45 -0.91
CA SER A 281 16.01 -18.91 -2.24
C SER A 281 15.73 -17.42 -2.09
N TYR A 282 16.51 -16.60 -2.80
CA TYR A 282 16.34 -15.15 -2.86
C TYR A 282 15.09 -14.72 -3.65
N GLU A 283 14.18 -15.66 -3.94
CA GLU A 283 12.89 -15.34 -4.56
C GLU A 283 12.02 -14.64 -3.51
N ASP A 284 11.38 -13.53 -3.89
CA ASP A 284 10.42 -12.86 -3.03
C ASP A 284 9.32 -13.87 -2.67
N GLU A 285 8.99 -14.00 -1.38
CA GLU A 285 7.89 -14.88 -0.93
C GLU A 285 6.54 -14.55 -1.59
N PHE A 286 6.39 -13.34 -2.15
CA PHE A 286 5.25 -12.93 -2.95
C PHE A 286 5.34 -13.34 -4.43
N ASP A 287 6.50 -13.77 -4.91
CA ASP A 287 6.73 -14.27 -6.27
C ASP A 287 6.54 -15.80 -6.40
N ILE A 288 6.42 -16.52 -5.27
CA ILE A 288 6.12 -17.95 -5.29
C ILE A 288 4.70 -18.15 -5.84
N PRO A 289 4.53 -18.90 -6.94
CA PRO A 289 3.21 -19.20 -7.49
C PRO A 289 2.25 -19.75 -6.42
N ALA A 290 1.02 -19.24 -6.38
CA ALA A 290 0.05 -19.59 -5.34
C ALA A 290 -0.26 -21.09 -5.25
N ASP A 291 -0.14 -21.83 -6.35
CA ASP A 291 -0.31 -23.29 -6.42
C ASP A 291 0.87 -24.09 -5.85
N ARG A 292 2.01 -23.42 -5.61
CA ARG A 292 3.19 -23.99 -4.94
C ARG A 292 3.26 -23.63 -3.46
N LEU A 293 2.43 -22.69 -3.00
CA LEU A 293 2.34 -22.33 -1.60
C LEU A 293 1.49 -23.35 -0.83
N PRO A 294 1.88 -23.67 0.41
CA PRO A 294 1.08 -24.52 1.28
C PRO A 294 -0.28 -23.90 1.63
N PRO A 295 -1.28 -24.71 2.06
CA PRO A 295 -2.55 -24.19 2.54
C PRO A 295 -2.36 -23.15 3.65
N VAL A 296 -3.11 -22.05 3.57
CA VAL A 296 -2.94 -20.91 4.49
C VAL A 296 -3.09 -21.31 5.96
N ALA A 297 -4.06 -22.15 6.29
CA ALA A 297 -4.32 -22.60 7.66
C ALA A 297 -3.13 -23.39 8.23
N GLU A 298 -2.60 -24.37 7.48
CA GLU A 298 -1.45 -25.18 7.88
C GLU A 298 -0.17 -24.35 8.02
N THR A 299 -0.02 -23.33 7.19
CA THR A 299 1.13 -22.41 7.23
C THR A 299 1.07 -21.55 8.49
N TRP A 300 -0.11 -21.03 8.86
CA TRP A 300 -0.27 -20.30 10.12
C TRP A 300 -0.12 -21.17 11.36
N GLU A 301 -0.45 -22.47 11.31
CA GLU A 301 -0.12 -23.41 12.38
C GLU A 301 1.40 -23.53 12.59
N MET A 302 2.15 -23.62 11.48
CA MET A 302 3.61 -23.61 11.52
C MET A 302 4.18 -22.30 12.07
N VAL A 303 3.63 -21.13 11.68
CA VAL A 303 4.02 -19.82 12.24
C VAL A 303 3.77 -19.76 13.75
N ARG A 304 2.62 -20.23 14.23
CA ARG A 304 2.28 -20.26 15.67
C ARG A 304 3.23 -21.16 16.46
N ALA A 305 3.50 -22.36 15.97
CA ALA A 305 4.46 -23.27 16.60
C ALA A 305 5.88 -22.67 16.61
N ALA A 306 6.28 -21.99 15.53
CA ALA A 306 7.58 -21.34 15.44
C ALA A 306 7.70 -20.15 16.43
N ARG A 307 6.63 -19.38 16.63
CA ARG A 307 6.56 -18.34 17.67
C ARG A 307 6.74 -18.91 19.06
N GLU A 308 6.02 -19.98 19.38
CA GLU A 308 6.16 -20.65 20.68
C GLU A 308 7.60 -21.16 20.90
N ALA A 309 8.21 -21.76 19.88
CA ALA A 309 9.61 -22.18 19.92
C ALA A 309 10.58 -21.00 20.13
N ALA A 310 10.27 -19.84 19.53
CA ALA A 310 11.01 -18.60 19.73
C ALA A 310 10.88 -18.04 21.16
N GLY A 311 9.90 -18.47 21.96
CA GLY A 311 9.59 -17.86 23.26
C GLY A 311 8.56 -16.73 23.18
N MET A 312 7.79 -16.69 22.10
CA MET A 312 6.71 -15.73 21.89
C MET A 312 5.36 -16.41 22.14
N ASP A 313 4.34 -15.63 22.48
CA ASP A 313 2.96 -16.11 22.43
C ASP A 313 2.58 -16.46 20.98
N PRO A 314 1.99 -17.64 20.73
CA PRO A 314 1.67 -18.08 19.37
C PRO A 314 0.68 -17.14 18.66
N PHE A 315 -0.25 -16.51 19.40
CA PHE A 315 -1.33 -15.72 18.80
C PHE A 315 -1.02 -14.23 18.76
N THR A 316 -0.43 -13.68 19.83
CA THR A 316 -0.14 -12.23 19.91
C THR A 316 1.24 -11.89 19.39
N GLY A 317 2.18 -12.85 19.36
CA GLY A 317 3.58 -12.62 19.03
C GLY A 317 4.32 -11.77 20.07
N GLU A 318 3.79 -11.65 21.29
CA GLU A 318 4.48 -10.98 22.39
C GLU A 318 5.49 -11.92 23.03
N TRP A 319 6.65 -11.40 23.47
CA TRP A 319 7.67 -12.20 24.15
C TRP A 319 7.22 -12.58 25.56
N ARG A 320 7.49 -13.83 25.97
CA ARG A 320 7.19 -14.36 27.32
C ARG A 320 8.36 -14.18 28.30
#